data_AF-A0A317XML4-F1
#
_entry.id   AF-A0A317XML4-F1
#
_cell.length_a   1.000
_cell.length_b   1.000
_cell.length_c   1.000
_cell.angle_alpha   90.00
_cell.angle_beta   90.00
_cell.angle_gamma   90.00
#
_symmetry.space_group_name_H-M   'P 1'
#
loop_
_entity.id
_entity.type
_entity.pdbx_description
1 polymer ?
#
loop_
_entity_poly.entity_id
_entity_poly.type
_entity_poly.pdbx_seq_one_letter_code
_entity_poly.pdbx_strand_id
1 'polypeptide(L)'
;MVKVAPEYKQPLLDFLAGKGVVVKGSEYPTALIRGNQVITVGKLIQALEAIGCQTIRFQAYGMKEPLDGYSDLGNVDHPMADLNTFDLGKMYPDPSIILVKPRHLQPAGITTYPMLLPLGTDYGTVQMRVNYNASKLYSVKAYPRLVHLIKAHAGNQVLWAPKTVQNAKARQKALYKQLEFMKQSSRSMMGGLRLEVTVQAKTLRLAVQEIGNTPLLSLNAYRNPQSEVMRPYQLRTLCVSKSDYIDNLVFMLSRAE
;
A
#
# COMPACT_ATOMS: atom_id res chain seq x y z
N MET A 1 -12.16 6.43 -9.68
CA MET A 1 -13.50 6.91 -10.05
C MET A 1 -14.41 6.75 -8.84
N VAL A 2 -15.00 7.85 -8.36
CA VAL A 2 -15.92 7.83 -7.21
C VAL A 2 -17.25 7.23 -7.67
N LYS A 3 -17.71 6.19 -6.97
CA LYS A 3 -19.03 5.59 -7.17
C LYS A 3 -20.01 6.23 -6.19
N VAL A 4 -21.15 6.69 -6.69
CA VAL A 4 -22.20 7.34 -5.90
C VAL A 4 -23.52 6.68 -6.27
N ALA A 5 -24.40 6.45 -5.29
CA ALA A 5 -25.73 5.93 -5.56
C ALA A 5 -26.51 6.97 -6.41
N PRO A 6 -27.28 6.54 -7.43
CA PRO A 6 -27.89 7.47 -8.39
C PRO A 6 -28.68 8.63 -7.76
N GLU A 7 -29.34 8.37 -6.63
CA GLU A 7 -30.13 9.34 -5.86
C GLU A 7 -29.30 10.51 -5.31
N TYR A 8 -28.02 10.30 -4.99
CA TYR A 8 -27.13 11.33 -4.46
C TYR A 8 -26.33 12.04 -5.54
N LYS A 9 -26.35 11.57 -6.79
CA LYS A 9 -25.46 12.06 -7.84
C LYS A 9 -25.72 13.51 -8.22
N GLN A 10 -26.97 13.83 -8.58
CA GLN A 10 -27.32 15.19 -9.00
C GLN A 10 -27.19 16.20 -7.83
N PRO A 11 -27.74 15.92 -6.62
CA PRO A 11 -27.55 16.81 -5.48
C PRO A 11 -26.08 17.08 -5.16
N LEU A 12 -25.22 16.06 -5.26
CA LEU A 12 -23.79 16.22 -5.01
C LEU A 12 -23.11 17.11 -6.05
N LEU A 13 -23.45 16.96 -7.34
CA LEU A 13 -22.91 17.80 -8.40
C LEU A 13 -23.31 19.27 -8.21
N ASP A 14 -24.58 19.52 -7.87
CA ASP A 14 -25.11 20.87 -7.65
C ASP A 14 -24.42 21.52 -6.43
N PHE A 15 -24.25 20.78 -5.34
CA PHE A 15 -23.55 21.25 -4.15
C PHE A 15 -22.08 21.60 -4.47
N LEU A 16 -21.37 20.72 -5.18
CA LEU A 16 -19.98 20.95 -5.56
C LEU A 16 -19.84 22.17 -6.49
N ALA A 17 -20.74 22.31 -7.47
CA ALA A 17 -20.78 23.47 -8.35
C ALA A 17 -21.03 24.77 -7.57
N GLY A 18 -21.95 24.75 -6.60
CA GLY A 18 -22.22 25.87 -5.69
C GLY A 18 -21.03 26.26 -4.79
N LYS A 19 -20.06 25.36 -4.60
CA LYS A 19 -18.78 25.62 -3.91
C LYS A 19 -17.65 26.00 -4.87
N GLY A 20 -17.94 26.28 -6.13
CA GLY A 20 -16.97 26.68 -7.16
C GLY A 20 -16.12 25.52 -7.69
N VAL A 21 -16.49 24.27 -7.41
CA VAL A 21 -15.78 23.11 -7.96
C VAL A 21 -16.29 22.85 -9.38
N VAL A 22 -15.41 22.98 -10.38
CA VAL A 22 -15.75 22.69 -11.77
C VAL A 22 -15.79 21.18 -12.00
N VAL A 23 -17.00 20.60 -12.00
CA VAL A 23 -17.23 19.18 -12.25
C VAL A 23 -18.29 18.98 -13.32
N LYS A 24 -18.11 17.94 -14.15
CA LYS A 24 -19.11 17.51 -15.14
C LYS A 24 -19.54 16.08 -14.82
N GLY A 25 -20.85 15.89 -14.67
CA GLY A 25 -21.46 14.60 -14.40
C GLY A 25 -21.10 13.55 -15.46
N SER A 26 -20.88 12.31 -15.01
CA SER A 26 -20.74 11.17 -15.93
C SER A 26 -22.09 10.79 -16.53
N GLU A 27 -22.11 10.17 -17.71
CA GLU A 27 -23.33 9.57 -18.28
C GLU A 27 -23.70 8.26 -17.57
N TYR A 28 -22.73 7.59 -16.95
CA TYR A 28 -22.98 6.36 -16.20
C TYR A 28 -23.69 6.66 -14.87
N PRO A 29 -24.81 5.97 -14.54
CA PRO A 29 -25.63 6.29 -13.36
C PRO A 29 -24.87 6.32 -12.03
N THR A 30 -23.89 5.43 -11.86
CA THR A 30 -23.15 5.27 -10.61
C THR A 30 -21.81 5.99 -10.58
N ALA A 31 -21.35 6.56 -11.69
CA ALA A 31 -20.11 7.34 -11.73
C ALA A 31 -20.41 8.83 -11.52
N LEU A 32 -19.69 9.47 -10.61
CA LEU A 32 -19.93 10.88 -10.28
C LEU A 32 -19.56 11.82 -11.44
N ILE A 33 -18.29 11.82 -11.86
CA ILE A 33 -17.76 12.74 -12.86
C ILE A 33 -17.22 12.01 -14.09
N ARG A 34 -17.27 12.68 -15.25
CA ARG A 34 -16.68 12.20 -16.51
C ARG A 34 -15.14 12.32 -16.53
N GLY A 35 -14.60 13.34 -15.89
CA GLY A 35 -13.16 13.67 -15.92
C GLY A 35 -12.36 13.12 -14.74
N ASN A 36 -11.11 13.55 -14.64
CA ASN A 36 -10.16 13.16 -13.58
C ASN A 36 -9.94 14.25 -12.52
N GLN A 37 -10.96 15.08 -12.28
CA GLN A 37 -10.85 16.17 -11.31
C GLN A 37 -10.57 15.60 -9.91
N VAL A 38 -9.56 16.15 -9.25
CA VAL A 38 -9.18 15.73 -7.89
C VAL A 38 -10.04 16.48 -6.88
N ILE A 39 -10.74 15.73 -6.04
CA ILE A 39 -11.48 16.23 -4.88
C ILE A 39 -10.89 15.56 -3.65
N THR A 40 -10.48 16.33 -2.66
CA THR A 40 -9.97 15.80 -1.39
C THR A 40 -11.09 15.06 -0.66
N VAL A 41 -10.77 13.93 -0.02
CA VAL A 41 -11.77 13.08 0.66
C VAL A 41 -12.58 13.85 1.70
N GLY A 42 -11.96 14.71 2.52
CA GLY A 42 -12.67 15.54 3.51
C GLY A 42 -13.75 16.42 2.87
N LYS A 43 -13.42 17.15 1.80
CA LYS A 43 -14.41 17.96 1.05
C LYS A 43 -15.53 17.12 0.45
N LEU A 44 -15.20 15.93 -0.07
CA LEU A 44 -16.20 15.02 -0.63
C LEU A 44 -17.18 14.53 0.47
N ILE A 45 -16.66 14.22 1.66
CA ILE A 45 -17.49 13.81 2.80
C ILE A 45 -18.42 14.95 3.21
N GLN A 46 -17.90 16.15 3.43
CA GLN A 46 -18.71 17.31 3.82
C GLN A 46 -19.83 17.59 2.81
N ALA A 47 -19.54 17.44 1.52
CA ALA A 47 -20.53 17.60 0.46
C ALA A 47 -21.61 16.50 0.49
N LEU A 48 -21.21 15.24 0.72
CA LEU A 48 -22.13 14.11 0.85
C LEU A 48 -23.03 14.25 2.09
N GLU A 49 -22.48 14.66 3.23
CA GLU A 49 -23.23 14.92 4.45
C GLU A 49 -24.23 16.08 4.25
N ALA A 50 -23.81 17.15 3.58
CA ALA A 50 -24.66 18.31 3.32
C ALA A 50 -25.89 17.98 2.44
N ILE A 51 -25.82 16.95 1.60
CA ILE A 51 -26.95 16.47 0.80
C ILE A 51 -27.73 15.33 1.49
N GLY A 52 -27.44 15.05 2.75
CA GLY A 52 -28.15 14.03 3.55
C GLY A 52 -27.70 12.59 3.28
N CYS A 53 -26.51 12.37 2.71
CA CYS A 53 -25.96 11.03 2.57
C CYS A 53 -25.52 10.50 3.94
N GLN A 54 -26.17 9.43 4.42
CA GLN A 54 -25.94 8.88 5.75
C GLN A 54 -24.80 7.86 5.82
N THR A 55 -24.38 7.30 4.68
CA THR A 55 -23.39 6.21 4.65
C THR A 55 -22.45 6.38 3.47
N ILE A 56 -21.15 6.35 3.77
CA ILE A 56 -20.08 6.48 2.77
C ILE A 56 -19.14 5.29 2.93
N ARG A 57 -18.92 4.53 1.85
CA ARG A 57 -17.94 3.43 1.81
C ARG A 57 -16.69 3.86 1.05
N PHE A 58 -15.57 3.97 1.76
CA PHE A 58 -14.28 4.18 1.13
C PHE A 58 -13.68 2.86 0.67
N GLN A 59 -13.30 2.80 -0.61
CA GLN A 59 -12.46 1.73 -1.15
C GLN A 59 -11.05 2.28 -1.37
N ALA A 60 -10.05 1.62 -0.79
CA ALA A 60 -8.63 1.97 -0.94
C ALA A 60 -8.25 3.39 -0.49
N TYR A 61 -8.82 3.85 0.63
CA TYR A 61 -8.35 5.08 1.29
C TYR A 61 -7.09 4.78 2.10
N GLY A 62 -5.93 5.22 1.60
CA GLY A 62 -4.71 5.26 2.40
C GLY A 62 -4.75 6.48 3.30
N MET A 63 -4.93 6.30 4.60
CA MET A 63 -4.87 7.37 5.60
C MET A 63 -3.42 7.89 5.67
N LYS A 64 -3.09 8.80 4.75
CA LYS A 64 -1.81 9.54 4.72
C LYS A 64 -1.91 10.84 5.51
N GLU A 65 -3.14 11.31 5.73
CA GLU A 65 -3.49 12.47 6.54
C GLU A 65 -4.75 12.11 7.37
N PRO A 66 -4.92 12.66 8.58
CA PRO A 66 -6.16 12.53 9.33
C PRO A 66 -7.35 13.09 8.55
N LEU A 67 -8.54 12.53 8.77
CA LEU A 67 -9.79 13.16 8.35
C LEU A 67 -10.26 14.07 9.48
N ASP A 68 -10.16 15.38 9.28
CA ASP A 68 -10.61 16.37 10.26
C ASP A 68 -12.07 16.12 10.64
N GLY A 69 -12.34 16.06 11.95
CA GLY A 69 -13.68 15.79 12.48
C GLY A 69 -14.03 14.31 12.69
N TYR A 70 -13.19 13.36 12.26
CA TYR A 70 -13.41 11.92 12.48
C TYR A 70 -12.37 11.34 13.44
N SER A 71 -12.82 10.97 14.65
CA SER A 71 -11.97 10.38 15.69
C SER A 71 -11.75 8.87 15.52
N ASP A 72 -12.68 8.17 14.87
CA ASP A 72 -12.59 6.74 14.55
C ASP A 72 -13.25 6.49 13.19
N LEU A 73 -12.61 5.68 12.33
CA LEU A 73 -13.16 5.34 11.02
C LEU A 73 -14.00 4.08 11.13
N GLY A 74 -15.24 4.15 10.66
CA GLY A 74 -16.21 3.06 10.73
C GLY A 74 -17.29 3.33 11.78
N ASN A 75 -18.32 2.49 11.78
CA ASN A 75 -19.45 2.57 12.70
C ASN A 75 -19.82 1.14 13.12
N VAL A 76 -19.84 0.88 14.43
CA VAL A 76 -20.11 -0.45 14.99
C VAL A 76 -21.54 -0.95 14.74
N ASP A 77 -22.48 -0.01 14.62
CA ASP A 77 -23.92 -0.27 14.46
C ASP A 77 -24.31 -0.40 12.98
N HIS A 78 -23.39 -0.11 12.07
CA HIS A 78 -23.69 -0.20 10.65
C HIS A 78 -23.85 -1.68 10.22
N PRO A 79 -24.90 -2.06 9.46
CA PRO A 79 -25.16 -3.46 9.10
C PRO A 79 -24.02 -4.17 8.34
N MET A 80 -23.19 -3.40 7.63
CA MET A 80 -22.02 -3.89 6.90
C MET A 80 -20.68 -3.60 7.60
N ALA A 81 -20.68 -3.27 8.89
CA ALA A 81 -19.46 -2.93 9.63
C ALA A 81 -18.42 -4.06 9.60
N ASP A 82 -18.86 -5.32 9.61
CA ASP A 82 -17.97 -6.49 9.55
C ASP A 82 -17.25 -6.64 8.20
N LEU A 83 -17.68 -5.92 7.15
CA LEU A 83 -17.01 -5.87 5.85
C LEU A 83 -15.90 -4.81 5.79
N ASN A 84 -15.66 -4.06 6.88
CA ASN A 84 -14.57 -3.11 6.95
C ASN A 84 -13.24 -3.85 7.06
N THR A 85 -12.24 -3.33 6.35
CA THR A 85 -10.89 -3.90 6.33
C THR A 85 -9.89 -2.77 6.47
N PHE A 86 -8.94 -2.92 7.38
CA PHE A 86 -7.92 -1.93 7.69
C PHE A 86 -6.53 -2.51 7.48
N ASP A 87 -5.68 -1.75 6.80
CA ASP A 87 -4.24 -2.05 6.65
C ASP A 87 -3.46 -1.22 7.67
N LEU A 88 -2.98 -1.86 8.73
CA LEU A 88 -2.15 -1.23 9.76
C LEU A 88 -0.68 -1.49 9.46
N GLY A 89 0.12 -0.43 9.35
CA GLY A 89 1.52 -0.52 8.96
C GLY A 89 2.47 0.06 10.00
N LYS A 90 3.61 -0.60 10.22
CA LYS A 90 4.72 -0.11 11.04
C LYS A 90 6.02 -0.12 10.22
N MET A 91 6.70 1.04 10.20
CA MET A 91 7.99 1.20 9.52
C MET A 91 9.12 0.97 10.52
N TYR A 92 10.11 0.17 10.11
CA TYR A 92 11.35 -0.09 10.82
C TYR A 92 12.50 0.54 10.03
N PRO A 93 12.93 1.77 10.36
CA PRO A 93 13.99 2.46 9.63
C PRO A 93 15.33 1.75 9.81
N ASP A 94 16.11 1.71 8.75
CA ASP A 94 17.48 1.19 8.71
C ASP A 94 18.22 1.94 7.58
N PRO A 95 19.53 2.21 7.68
CA PRO A 95 20.29 2.78 6.55
C PRO A 95 20.37 1.87 5.32
N SER A 96 20.19 0.56 5.49
CA SER A 96 20.23 -0.45 4.42
C SER A 96 18.83 -0.82 3.95
N ILE A 97 18.72 -1.19 2.67
CA ILE A 97 17.50 -1.79 2.10
C ILE A 97 17.38 -3.21 2.66
N ILE A 98 16.31 -3.49 3.41
CA ILE A 98 16.09 -4.80 4.02
C ILE A 98 15.19 -5.64 3.13
N LEU A 99 15.75 -6.67 2.51
CA LEU A 99 14.99 -7.71 1.81
C LEU A 99 14.73 -8.89 2.74
N VAL A 100 13.61 -9.57 2.58
CA VAL A 100 13.20 -10.68 3.43
C VAL A 100 12.94 -11.96 2.63
N LYS A 101 13.13 -13.10 3.29
CA LYS A 101 12.63 -14.40 2.82
C LYS A 101 12.27 -15.31 4.00
N PRO A 102 11.37 -16.29 3.81
CA PRO A 102 11.06 -17.27 4.85
C PRO A 102 12.31 -18.09 5.24
N ARG A 103 12.48 -18.38 6.54
CA ARG A 103 13.56 -19.24 7.02
C ARG A 103 13.33 -20.71 6.66
N HIS A 104 12.08 -21.13 6.71
CA HIS A 104 11.65 -22.52 6.48
C HIS A 104 11.13 -22.67 5.05
N LEU A 105 11.30 -23.86 4.48
CA LEU A 105 10.71 -24.20 3.19
C LEU A 105 9.19 -24.08 3.32
N GLN A 106 8.62 -23.26 2.43
CA GLN A 106 7.34 -22.55 2.54
C GLN A 106 6.22 -23.33 3.27
N PRO A 107 5.85 -22.96 4.50
CA PRO A 107 4.58 -23.39 5.05
C PRO A 107 3.43 -22.82 4.20
N ALA A 108 2.32 -23.55 4.12
CA ALA A 108 1.14 -23.13 3.38
C ALA A 108 0.73 -21.69 3.76
N GLY A 109 0.47 -20.84 2.76
CA GLY A 109 0.04 -19.46 2.98
C GLY A 109 1.14 -18.39 3.03
N ILE A 110 2.37 -18.70 2.63
CA ILE A 110 3.43 -17.70 2.41
C ILE A 110 3.74 -17.56 0.91
N THR A 111 3.69 -16.32 0.42
CA THR A 111 4.07 -15.95 -0.96
C THR A 111 5.27 -15.02 -0.91
N THR A 112 6.30 -15.31 -1.70
CA THR A 112 7.51 -14.50 -1.80
C THR A 112 7.57 -13.77 -3.14
N TYR A 113 8.02 -12.52 -3.13
CA TYR A 113 8.28 -11.73 -4.34
C TYR A 113 9.74 -11.26 -4.32
N PRO A 114 10.66 -12.00 -4.96
CA PRO A 114 12.06 -11.61 -5.06
C PRO A 114 12.23 -10.21 -5.68
N MET A 115 13.24 -9.48 -5.23
CA MET A 115 13.52 -8.12 -5.70
C MET A 115 15.02 -7.94 -5.95
N LEU A 116 15.37 -6.92 -6.74
CA LEU A 116 16.76 -6.48 -6.95
C LEU A 116 17.65 -7.54 -7.59
N LEU A 117 17.13 -8.34 -8.54
CA LEU A 117 17.97 -9.31 -9.24
C LEU A 117 19.14 -8.62 -9.99
N PRO A 118 20.34 -9.24 -10.01
CA PRO A 118 20.73 -10.47 -9.30
C PRO A 118 21.04 -10.26 -7.81
N LEU A 119 21.32 -9.03 -7.36
CA LEU A 119 21.77 -8.69 -6.00
C LEU A 119 20.90 -9.27 -4.87
N GLY A 120 19.57 -9.24 -5.01
CA GLY A 120 18.66 -9.76 -4.00
C GLY A 120 18.53 -11.28 -4.01
N THR A 121 19.03 -11.97 -5.03
CA THR A 121 18.94 -13.44 -5.23
C THR A 121 17.48 -13.95 -5.16
N ASP A 122 17.06 -14.51 -4.03
CA ASP A 122 15.71 -14.97 -3.73
C ASP A 122 14.98 -14.13 -2.66
N TYR A 123 15.66 -13.13 -2.09
CA TYR A 123 15.08 -12.22 -1.12
C TYR A 123 14.27 -11.11 -1.80
N GLY A 124 13.27 -10.60 -1.11
CA GLY A 124 12.52 -9.45 -1.58
C GLY A 124 11.45 -9.05 -0.59
N THR A 125 10.20 -9.23 -0.99
CA THR A 125 9.03 -9.05 -0.12
C THR A 125 8.36 -10.38 0.16
N VAL A 126 7.64 -10.44 1.27
CA VAL A 126 6.90 -11.61 1.69
C VAL A 126 5.47 -11.21 2.06
N GLN A 127 4.49 -11.98 1.62
CA GLN A 127 3.12 -11.96 2.10
C GLN A 127 2.82 -13.27 2.82
N MET A 128 2.20 -13.20 4.00
CA MET A 128 1.91 -14.35 4.87
C MET A 128 0.46 -14.33 5.30
N ARG A 129 -0.15 -15.51 5.38
CA ARG A 129 -1.41 -15.75 6.08
C ARG A 129 -1.09 -16.33 7.47
N VAL A 130 -1.16 -15.49 8.49
CA VAL A 130 -0.78 -15.84 9.86
C VAL A 130 -2.01 -16.20 10.68
N ASN A 131 -2.08 -17.44 11.18
CA ASN A 131 -3.13 -17.85 12.12
C ASN A 131 -2.61 -17.71 13.55
N TYR A 132 -2.90 -16.57 14.20
CA TYR A 132 -2.33 -16.28 15.52
C TYR A 132 -3.20 -16.78 16.70
N ASN A 133 -4.53 -16.70 16.58
CA ASN A 133 -5.46 -17.00 17.69
C ASN A 133 -6.42 -18.18 17.39
N ALA A 134 -6.05 -19.09 16.48
CA ALA A 134 -6.85 -20.22 15.98
C ALA A 134 -8.18 -19.86 15.29
N SER A 135 -8.76 -18.70 15.58
CA SER A 135 -10.07 -18.23 15.10
C SER A 135 -9.99 -17.22 13.96
N LYS A 136 -8.81 -16.62 13.72
CA LYS A 136 -8.66 -15.55 12.74
C LYS A 136 -7.35 -15.62 11.97
N LEU A 137 -7.47 -15.39 10.66
CA LEU A 137 -6.37 -15.38 9.73
C LEU A 137 -6.01 -13.95 9.34
N TYR A 138 -4.76 -13.57 9.60
CA TYR A 138 -4.24 -12.24 9.30
C TYR A 138 -3.44 -12.28 8.01
N SER A 139 -3.62 -11.28 7.14
CA SER A 139 -2.74 -11.08 5.99
C SER A 139 -1.63 -10.11 6.38
N VAL A 140 -0.39 -10.60 6.47
CA VAL A 140 0.78 -9.81 6.83
C VAL A 140 1.68 -9.64 5.61
N LYS A 141 2.18 -8.43 5.36
CA LYS A 141 3.19 -8.14 4.34
C LYS A 141 4.44 -7.58 5.00
N ALA A 142 5.59 -8.09 4.59
CA ALA A 142 6.91 -7.58 4.96
C ALA A 142 7.64 -7.17 3.68
N TYR A 143 7.97 -5.89 3.54
CA TYR A 143 8.55 -5.35 2.32
C TYR A 143 9.49 -4.16 2.59
N PRO A 144 10.54 -3.94 1.77
CA PRO A 144 11.48 -2.86 1.99
C PRO A 144 10.81 -1.51 1.79
N ARG A 145 11.29 -0.49 2.52
CA ARG A 145 10.85 0.90 2.32
C ARG A 145 11.07 1.37 0.87
N LEU A 146 12.08 0.83 0.19
CA LEU A 146 12.37 1.05 -1.22
C LEU A 146 11.13 0.94 -2.14
N VAL A 147 10.18 0.04 -1.85
CA VAL A 147 8.94 -0.08 -2.64
C VAL A 147 8.14 1.22 -2.65
N HIS A 148 8.08 1.93 -1.52
CA HIS A 148 7.39 3.22 -1.42
C HIS A 148 8.13 4.31 -2.20
N LEU A 149 9.46 4.29 -2.18
CA LEU A 149 10.26 5.25 -2.96
C LEU A 149 10.12 5.03 -4.47
N ILE A 150 10.12 3.76 -4.92
CA ILE A 150 9.85 3.42 -6.31
C ILE A 150 8.46 3.93 -6.73
N LYS A 151 7.42 3.70 -5.90
CA LYS A 151 6.05 4.17 -6.16
C LYS A 151 5.92 5.69 -6.15
N ALA A 152 6.73 6.39 -5.35
CA ALA A 152 6.72 7.85 -5.31
C ALA A 152 7.25 8.48 -6.60
N HIS A 153 8.22 7.82 -7.25
CA HIS A 153 8.81 8.31 -8.51
C HIS A 153 8.09 7.80 -9.75
N ALA A 154 7.78 6.50 -9.79
CA ALA A 154 7.15 5.85 -10.93
C ALA A 154 5.68 5.57 -10.60
N GLY A 155 4.77 6.40 -11.11
CA GLY A 155 3.37 5.99 -11.25
C GLY A 155 3.30 4.77 -12.19
N ASN A 156 2.66 3.68 -11.76
CA ASN A 156 2.45 2.42 -12.50
C ASN A 156 3.62 1.94 -13.40
N GLN A 157 4.54 1.15 -12.83
CA GLN A 157 5.50 0.40 -13.63
C GLN A 157 4.78 -0.65 -14.49
N VAL A 158 5.14 -0.73 -15.78
CA VAL A 158 4.50 -1.65 -16.72
C VAL A 158 5.09 -3.04 -16.58
N LEU A 159 4.26 -4.01 -16.21
CA LEU A 159 4.66 -5.40 -15.92
C LEU A 159 5.07 -6.21 -17.14
N TRP A 160 4.55 -5.85 -18.33
CA TRP A 160 4.71 -6.63 -19.56
C TRP A 160 5.78 -6.04 -20.47
N ALA A 161 6.49 -6.88 -21.21
CA ALA A 161 7.48 -6.45 -22.20
C ALA A 161 6.91 -5.41 -23.19
N PRO A 162 7.72 -4.43 -23.64
CA PRO A 162 7.27 -3.46 -24.63
C PRO A 162 6.99 -4.17 -25.96
N LYS A 163 5.82 -3.89 -26.56
CA LYS A 163 5.43 -4.47 -27.86
C LYS A 163 6.08 -3.76 -29.07
N THR A 164 6.71 -2.61 -28.86
CA THR A 164 7.32 -1.80 -29.91
C THR A 164 8.67 -1.25 -29.46
N VAL A 165 9.58 -1.03 -30.41
CA VAL A 165 10.89 -0.41 -30.15
C VAL A 165 10.75 0.98 -29.55
N GLN A 166 9.76 1.76 -30.01
CA GLN A 166 9.46 3.09 -29.46
C GLN A 166 9.12 3.01 -27.97
N ASN A 167 8.27 2.05 -27.57
CA ASN A 167 7.92 1.83 -26.17
C ASN A 167 9.11 1.33 -25.36
N ALA A 168 9.98 0.51 -25.95
CA ALA A 168 11.22 0.07 -25.31
C ALA A 168 12.14 1.27 -25.01
N LYS A 169 12.41 2.13 -25.99
CA LYS A 169 13.20 3.36 -25.81
C LYS A 169 12.61 4.31 -24.78
N ALA A 170 11.28 4.50 -24.79
CA ALA A 170 10.59 5.34 -23.81
C ALA A 170 10.76 4.80 -22.37
N ARG A 171 10.66 3.48 -22.19
CA ARG A 171 10.88 2.83 -20.89
C ARG A 171 12.33 2.91 -20.43
N GLN A 172 13.29 2.71 -21.33
CA GLN A 172 14.71 2.87 -21.02
C GLN A 172 14.99 4.29 -20.51
N LYS A 173 14.49 5.32 -21.20
CA LYS A 173 14.59 6.72 -20.75
C LYS A 173 13.95 6.95 -19.38
N ALA A 174 12.80 6.32 -19.10
CA ALA A 174 12.15 6.39 -17.79
C ALA A 174 12.98 5.73 -16.67
N LEU A 175 13.62 4.60 -16.96
CA LEU A 175 14.52 3.92 -16.02
C LEU A 175 15.77 4.75 -15.71
N TYR A 176 16.36 5.41 -16.72
CA TYR A 176 17.47 6.35 -16.48
C TYR A 176 17.06 7.51 -15.56
N LYS A 177 15.87 8.09 -15.77
CA LYS A 177 15.34 9.10 -14.85
C LYS A 177 15.13 8.55 -13.43
N GLN A 178 14.68 7.31 -13.31
CA GLN A 178 14.54 6.64 -12.03
C GLN A 178 15.89 6.39 -11.35
N LEU A 179 16.92 6.00 -12.10
CA LEU A 179 18.27 5.85 -11.57
C LEU A 179 18.78 7.16 -10.96
N GLU A 180 18.64 8.28 -11.67
CA GLU A 180 19.08 9.59 -11.16
C GLU A 180 18.31 10.01 -9.90
N PHE A 181 17.00 9.76 -9.86
CA PHE A 181 16.20 9.99 -8.65
C PHE A 181 16.67 9.12 -7.46
N MET A 182 16.99 7.86 -7.70
CA MET A 182 17.50 6.95 -6.66
C MET A 182 18.90 7.38 -6.18
N LYS A 183 19.76 7.88 -7.06
CA LYS A 183 21.07 8.47 -6.69
C LYS A 183 20.91 9.68 -5.77
N GLN A 184 19.92 10.53 -6.01
CA GLN A 184 19.66 11.72 -5.20
C GLN A 184 18.94 11.42 -3.87
N SER A 185 18.20 10.31 -3.80
CA SER A 185 17.47 9.90 -2.60
C SER A 185 18.40 9.55 -1.44
N SER A 186 18.13 10.00 -0.22
CA SER A 186 18.96 9.68 0.94
C SER A 186 18.86 8.20 1.33
N ARG A 187 19.90 7.67 2.01
CA ARG A 187 19.88 6.29 2.54
C ARG A 187 18.66 6.03 3.43
N SER A 188 18.29 6.99 4.27
CA SER A 188 17.13 6.89 5.18
C SER A 188 15.78 6.81 4.46
N MET A 189 15.67 7.36 3.25
CA MET A 189 14.47 7.29 2.41
C MET A 189 14.31 5.92 1.74
N MET A 190 15.42 5.22 1.50
CA MET A 190 15.48 3.93 0.79
C MET A 190 15.44 2.73 1.75
N GLY A 191 16.13 2.85 2.87
CA GLY A 191 16.38 1.76 3.78
C GLY A 191 15.26 1.50 4.79
N GLY A 192 15.34 0.32 5.42
CA GLY A 192 14.35 -0.18 6.36
C GLY A 192 13.34 -1.16 5.76
N LEU A 193 12.48 -1.66 6.64
CA LEU A 193 11.44 -2.64 6.36
C LEU A 193 10.10 -2.15 6.88
N ARG A 194 9.03 -2.35 6.12
CA ARG A 194 7.67 -2.14 6.60
C ARG A 194 7.00 -3.48 6.84
N LEU A 195 6.37 -3.60 8.01
CA LEU A 195 5.36 -4.62 8.28
C LEU A 195 3.98 -3.98 8.10
N GLU A 196 3.07 -4.71 7.49
CA GLU A 196 1.69 -4.29 7.27
C GLU A 196 0.76 -5.46 7.53
N VAL A 197 -0.26 -5.25 8.35
CA VAL A 197 -1.25 -6.27 8.71
C VAL A 197 -2.62 -5.78 8.26
N THR A 198 -3.25 -6.58 7.41
CA THR A 198 -4.65 -6.41 7.01
C THR A 198 -5.55 -7.14 7.99
N VAL A 199 -6.51 -6.44 8.58
CA VAL A 199 -7.46 -6.98 9.56
C VAL A 199 -8.88 -6.51 9.24
N GLN A 200 -9.86 -7.41 9.41
CA GLN A 200 -11.27 -7.05 9.41
C GLN A 200 -11.69 -6.63 10.81
N ALA A 201 -12.27 -5.44 10.95
CA ALA A 201 -12.81 -4.93 12.21
C ALA A 201 -13.88 -3.89 11.91
N LYS A 202 -14.82 -3.67 12.83
CA LYS A 202 -15.92 -2.72 12.62
C LYS A 202 -15.45 -1.26 12.55
N THR A 203 -14.42 -0.92 13.33
CA THR A 203 -13.82 0.42 13.34
C THR A 203 -12.29 0.36 13.36
N LEU A 204 -11.64 1.47 13.02
CA LEU A 204 -10.18 1.61 13.05
C LEU A 204 -9.63 1.42 14.46
N ARG A 205 -10.30 1.97 15.49
CA ARG A 205 -9.92 1.79 16.89
C ARG A 205 -9.91 0.32 17.28
N LEU A 206 -10.93 -0.44 16.88
CA LEU A 206 -11.00 -1.89 17.13
C LEU A 206 -9.90 -2.63 16.38
N ALA A 207 -9.60 -2.26 15.13
CA ALA A 207 -8.47 -2.81 14.38
C ALA A 207 -7.14 -2.57 15.10
N VAL A 208 -6.90 -1.34 15.57
CA VAL A 208 -5.68 -0.96 16.30
C VAL A 208 -5.56 -1.71 17.62
N GLN A 209 -6.64 -1.80 18.39
CA GLN A 209 -6.68 -2.56 19.64
C GLN A 209 -6.39 -4.05 19.40
N GLU A 210 -7.01 -4.64 18.39
CA GLU A 210 -6.81 -6.05 18.04
C GLU A 210 -5.36 -6.33 17.68
N ILE A 211 -4.80 -5.57 16.73
CA ILE A 211 -3.41 -5.78 16.29
C ILE A 211 -2.41 -5.42 17.40
N GLY A 212 -2.71 -4.45 18.25
CA GLY A 212 -1.91 -4.09 19.42
C GLY A 212 -1.74 -5.24 20.43
N ASN A 213 -2.68 -6.18 20.47
CA ASN A 213 -2.62 -7.39 21.30
C ASN A 213 -1.89 -8.56 20.63
N THR A 214 -1.29 -8.35 19.45
CA THR A 214 -0.59 -9.39 18.69
C THR A 214 0.86 -8.99 18.40
N PRO A 215 1.76 -9.96 18.16
CA PRO A 215 3.12 -9.67 17.74
C PRO A 215 3.25 -9.38 16.24
N LEU A 216 2.15 -9.31 15.49
CA LEU A 216 2.15 -9.29 14.02
C LEU A 216 2.76 -8.02 13.41
N LEU A 217 2.76 -6.91 14.14
CA LEU A 217 3.49 -5.71 13.76
C LEU A 217 4.88 -5.62 14.39
N SER A 218 5.36 -6.63 15.12
CA SER A 218 6.68 -6.67 15.76
C SER A 218 7.72 -7.34 14.86
N LEU A 219 8.73 -6.58 14.42
CA LEU A 219 9.82 -7.14 13.61
C LEU A 219 10.60 -8.24 14.35
N ASN A 220 10.74 -8.12 15.67
CA ASN A 220 11.45 -9.14 16.46
C ASN A 220 10.71 -10.49 16.44
N ALA A 221 9.38 -10.49 16.36
CA ALA A 221 8.60 -11.73 16.30
C ALA A 221 8.87 -12.54 15.03
N TYR A 222 9.29 -11.88 13.94
CA TYR A 222 9.68 -12.55 12.69
C TYR A 222 11.17 -12.89 12.65
N ARG A 223 12.04 -12.12 13.32
CA ARG A 223 13.49 -12.41 13.36
C ARG A 223 13.80 -13.54 14.34
N ASN A 224 13.25 -13.45 15.55
CA ASN A 224 13.51 -14.32 16.68
C ASN A 224 12.19 -14.74 17.36
N PRO A 225 11.34 -15.55 16.70
CA PRO A 225 10.04 -15.94 17.23
C PRO A 225 10.17 -16.69 18.55
N GLN A 226 9.59 -16.14 19.61
CA GLN A 226 9.52 -16.77 20.92
C GLN A 226 8.30 -17.69 21.05
N SER A 227 7.18 -17.30 20.43
CA SER A 227 5.96 -18.12 20.43
C SER A 227 6.00 -19.17 19.32
N GLU A 228 5.47 -20.36 19.62
CA GLU A 228 5.43 -21.48 18.68
C GLU A 228 4.64 -21.14 17.41
N VAL A 229 3.56 -20.38 17.57
CA VAL A 229 2.69 -19.90 16.49
C VAL A 229 3.44 -19.03 15.47
N MET A 230 4.47 -18.29 15.92
CA MET A 230 5.25 -17.41 15.04
C MET A 230 6.45 -18.12 14.39
N ARG A 231 6.88 -19.29 14.90
CA ARG A 231 8.05 -20.03 14.38
C ARG A 231 7.94 -20.34 12.87
N PRO A 232 6.79 -20.80 12.34
CA PRO A 232 6.65 -21.06 10.90
C PRO A 232 6.87 -19.81 10.03
N TYR A 233 6.60 -18.63 10.58
CA TYR A 233 6.67 -17.35 9.89
C TYR A 233 8.02 -16.65 10.06
N GLN A 234 9.03 -17.32 10.62
CA GLN A 234 10.37 -16.74 10.80
C GLN A 234 10.96 -16.27 9.46
N LEU A 235 11.52 -15.05 9.45
CA LEU A 235 12.12 -14.43 8.29
C LEU A 235 13.64 -14.32 8.44
N ARG A 236 14.36 -14.60 7.34
CA ARG A 236 15.74 -14.17 7.14
C ARG A 236 15.75 -12.80 6.48
N THR A 237 16.78 -12.02 6.76
CA THR A 237 16.98 -10.69 6.19
C THR A 237 18.27 -10.63 5.39
N LEU A 238 18.24 -9.96 4.24
CA LEU A 238 19.41 -9.54 3.47
C LEU A 238 19.44 -8.01 3.50
N CYS A 239 20.57 -7.44 3.92
CA CYS A 239 20.78 -6.00 3.94
C CYS A 239 21.57 -5.59 2.70
N VAL A 240 20.99 -4.72 1.89
CA VAL A 240 21.60 -4.18 0.68
C VAL A 240 21.91 -2.70 0.91
N SER A 241 23.15 -2.28 0.68
CA SER A 241 23.50 -0.88 0.80
C SER A 241 22.94 -0.06 -0.38
N LYS A 242 22.84 1.25 -0.21
CA LYS A 242 22.44 2.14 -1.32
C LYS A 242 23.42 2.03 -2.49
N SER A 243 24.73 2.00 -2.24
CA SER A 243 25.74 1.90 -3.30
C SER A 243 25.56 0.62 -4.11
N ASP A 244 25.44 -0.53 -3.44
CA ASP A 244 25.27 -1.81 -4.14
C ASP A 244 23.99 -1.84 -4.97
N TYR A 245 22.91 -1.25 -4.46
CA TYR A 245 21.66 -1.13 -5.24
C TYR A 245 21.83 -0.26 -6.49
N ILE A 246 22.51 0.89 -6.38
CA ILE A 246 22.75 1.79 -7.51
C ILE A 246 23.67 1.12 -8.53
N ASP A 247 24.75 0.47 -8.08
CA ASP A 247 25.68 -0.24 -8.95
C ASP A 247 24.98 -1.39 -9.68
N ASN A 248 24.11 -2.14 -8.98
CA ASN A 248 23.28 -3.17 -9.59
C ASN A 248 22.32 -2.59 -10.65
N LEU A 249 21.69 -1.43 -10.40
CA LEU A 249 20.84 -0.78 -11.40
C LEU A 249 21.62 -0.33 -12.63
N VAL A 250 22.80 0.27 -12.45
CA VAL A 250 23.68 0.70 -13.55
C VAL A 250 24.10 -0.51 -14.38
N PHE A 251 24.54 -1.58 -13.72
CA PHE A 251 24.90 -2.82 -14.38
C PHE A 251 23.73 -3.41 -15.19
N MET A 252 22.53 -3.46 -14.62
CA MET A 252 21.36 -4.00 -15.32
C MET A 252 20.95 -3.13 -16.52
N LEU A 253 21.10 -1.80 -16.43
CA LEU A 253 20.82 -0.88 -17.54
C LEU A 253 21.84 -1.02 -18.67
N SER A 254 23.13 -1.19 -18.36
CA SER A 254 24.17 -1.36 -19.39
C SER A 254 24.05 -2.68 -20.15
N ARG A 255 23.32 -3.66 -19.62
CA ARG A 255 23.01 -4.94 -20.31
C ARG A 255 21.80 -4.84 -21.24
N ALA A 256 21.05 -3.75 -21.17
CA ALA A 256 19.88 -3.49 -22.01
C ALA A 256 20.19 -2.60 -23.23
N GLU A 257 21.44 -2.14 -23.34
CA GLU A 257 22.02 -1.41 -24.50
C GLU A 257 22.61 -2.38 -25.52
#